data_AF-A0AA96VPJ0-F1
#
_entry.id   AF-A0AA96VPJ0-F1
#
_cell.length_a   1.000
_cell.length_b   1.000
_cell.length_c   1.000
_cell.angle_alpha   90.00
_cell.angle_beta   90.00
_cell.angle_gamma   90.00
#
_symmetry.space_group_name_H-M   'P 1'
#
loop_
_entity.id
_entity.type
_entity.pdbx_description
1 polymer ?
#
loop_
_entity_poly.entity_id
_entity_poly.type
_entity_poly.pdbx_seq_one_letter_code
_entity_poly.pdbx_strand_id
1 'polypeptide(L)'
;MKDSNLQTIVISLSLANNWEEARQEWTRVKLEKIDKAMESKCLCGKAHLQKVYSVSRTDLSNIKLSPIGSSCIKKFQNKELTKSLKKAEREYRLRSNSDFSSLKEIMDLDSLDEYYQKGYFKADRGNRYNPWNDYQLFKLALSGKQSERQLAFHKMERILYVVNDYLRPELNQVFDVEVYLKKLRRWKLHERVAAALRKNALEREKLLAKREREAERERQRQLDLKRWAQKKQDLLAWLDGQFDEESIALKNSLDSQTEDREICHKIEDHQKFLERKEAQERLAIAELERKQARVKSLCDWLHSQNRLDDLKTVQTIESLDNQLFMLEKWHSDYVHHRRMEQRQQDELLCVVLELRRQVKKYYPYTERAKKCIEFVDSLDGLQEQRDWLQRFLKLMKKSGF
;
A
#
# COMPACT_ATOMS: atom_id res chain seq x y z
N MET A 1 4.50 -0.14 68.57
CA MET A 1 5.29 -1.26 69.13
C MET A 1 4.98 -2.60 68.43
N LYS A 2 5.38 -2.78 67.15
CA LYS A 2 5.19 -4.08 66.42
C LYS A 2 6.45 -4.60 65.73
N ASP A 3 7.54 -3.83 65.72
CA ASP A 3 8.78 -4.18 65.02
C ASP A 3 9.79 -4.94 65.90
N SER A 4 9.74 -4.74 67.23
CA SER A 4 10.65 -5.38 68.20
C SER A 4 10.57 -6.91 68.19
N ASN A 5 9.38 -7.50 68.00
CA ASN A 5 9.21 -8.96 68.12
C ASN A 5 9.93 -9.74 67.01
N LEU A 6 9.95 -9.23 65.77
CA LEU A 6 10.62 -9.91 64.67
C LEU A 6 12.14 -9.88 64.84
N GLN A 7 12.70 -8.77 65.30
CA GLN A 7 14.15 -8.63 65.50
C GLN A 7 14.64 -9.58 66.59
N THR A 8 13.93 -9.67 67.71
CA THR A 8 14.27 -10.59 68.80
C THR A 8 14.24 -12.05 68.35
N ILE A 9 13.22 -12.46 67.60
CA ILE A 9 13.09 -13.84 67.06
C ILE A 9 14.22 -14.16 66.08
N VAL A 10 14.63 -13.20 65.25
CA VAL A 10 15.72 -13.40 64.28
C VAL A 10 17.05 -13.51 64.99
N ILE A 11 17.34 -12.64 65.96
CA ILE A 11 18.59 -12.69 66.75
C ILE A 11 18.68 -14.00 67.53
N SER A 12 17.59 -14.47 68.15
CA SER A 12 17.61 -15.72 68.92
C SER A 12 17.83 -16.98 68.07
N LEU A 13 17.59 -16.90 66.75
CA LEU A 13 17.77 -18.01 65.80
C LEU A 13 18.99 -17.84 64.88
N SER A 14 19.74 -16.73 65.04
CA SER A 14 20.96 -16.43 64.29
C SER A 14 22.20 -16.76 65.12
N LEU A 15 23.37 -16.86 64.47
CA LEU A 15 24.64 -17.00 65.20
C LEU A 15 25.10 -15.66 65.78
N ALA A 16 24.79 -14.57 65.08
CA ALA A 16 25.07 -13.21 65.55
C ALA A 16 24.10 -12.78 66.66
N ASN A 17 24.65 -12.01 67.61
CA ASN A 17 23.92 -11.41 68.72
C ASN A 17 23.40 -9.99 68.43
N ASN A 18 23.68 -9.45 67.24
CA ASN A 18 23.23 -8.14 66.79
C ASN A 18 22.40 -8.24 65.50
N TRP A 19 21.50 -7.29 65.27
CA TRP A 19 20.55 -7.31 64.16
C TRP A 19 21.26 -7.16 62.79
N GLU A 20 22.28 -6.31 62.73
CA GLU A 20 23.01 -5.96 61.51
C GLU A 20 23.67 -7.16 60.86
N GLU A 21 24.27 -8.05 61.66
CA GLU A 21 24.90 -9.29 61.24
C GLU A 21 23.87 -10.41 61.09
N ALA A 22 22.95 -10.55 62.06
CA ALA A 22 21.93 -11.61 62.05
C ALA A 22 21.10 -11.59 60.75
N ARG A 23 20.70 -10.40 60.27
CA ARG A 23 19.92 -10.26 59.02
C ARG A 23 20.68 -10.69 57.75
N GLN A 24 22.01 -10.75 57.79
CA GLN A 24 22.83 -11.18 56.64
C GLN A 24 22.90 -12.69 56.50
N GLU A 25 22.70 -13.43 57.60
CA GLU A 25 22.78 -14.90 57.60
C GLU A 25 21.64 -15.57 56.82
N TRP A 26 20.51 -14.89 56.71
CA TRP A 26 19.29 -15.38 56.04
C TRP A 26 19.29 -14.95 54.58
N THR A 27 19.37 -15.92 53.67
CA THR A 27 19.54 -15.63 52.23
C THR A 27 18.53 -16.33 51.33
N ARG A 28 17.86 -17.39 51.81
CA ARG A 28 16.98 -18.23 50.98
C ARG A 28 15.52 -18.09 51.41
N VAL A 29 14.67 -17.69 50.47
CA VAL A 29 13.22 -17.58 50.62
C VAL A 29 12.53 -18.66 49.79
N LYS A 30 11.57 -19.36 50.40
CA LYS A 30 10.66 -20.25 49.69
C LYS A 30 9.22 -19.83 49.97
N LEU A 31 8.37 -19.81 48.94
CA LEU A 31 6.93 -19.67 49.14
C LEU A 31 6.36 -21.04 49.55
N GLU A 32 5.84 -21.14 50.78
CA GLU A 32 5.31 -22.40 51.32
C GLU A 32 3.84 -22.58 50.94
N LYS A 33 3.01 -21.55 51.14
CA LYS A 33 1.57 -21.61 50.84
C LYS A 33 0.97 -20.26 50.51
N ILE A 34 -0.17 -20.31 49.84
CA ILE A 34 -1.07 -19.17 49.68
C ILE A 34 -2.31 -19.45 50.47
N ASP A 35 -2.50 -18.63 51.49
CA ASP A 35 -3.62 -18.73 52.38
C ASP A 35 -4.74 -17.83 51.84
N LYS A 36 -5.64 -18.46 51.07
CA LYS A 36 -6.82 -17.80 50.50
C LYS A 36 -7.81 -17.36 51.57
N ALA A 37 -7.86 -18.04 52.71
CA ALA A 37 -8.71 -17.70 53.85
C ALA A 37 -8.11 -16.59 54.74
N MET A 38 -6.84 -16.22 54.50
CA MET A 38 -6.10 -15.20 55.25
C MET A 38 -6.07 -15.48 56.76
N GLU A 39 -5.97 -16.75 57.14
CA GLU A 39 -5.94 -17.19 58.55
C GLU A 39 -4.52 -17.13 59.12
N SER A 40 -3.51 -17.18 58.25
CA SER A 40 -2.09 -17.20 58.62
C SER A 40 -1.64 -15.88 59.23
N LYS A 41 -0.98 -15.97 60.38
CA LYS A 41 -0.39 -14.85 61.11
C LYS A 41 1.12 -14.86 60.94
N CYS A 42 1.72 -13.72 60.63
CA CYS A 42 3.17 -13.56 60.51
C CYS A 42 3.84 -13.65 61.89
N LEU A 43 5.12 -14.06 61.92
CA LEU A 43 5.97 -14.01 63.11
C LEU A 43 6.03 -12.62 63.80
N CYS A 44 5.83 -11.52 63.08
CA CYS A 44 5.77 -10.19 63.68
C CYS A 44 4.41 -9.85 64.35
N GLY A 45 3.44 -10.77 64.33
CA GLY A 45 2.09 -10.58 64.86
C GLY A 45 1.08 -9.96 63.88
N LYS A 46 1.46 -9.67 62.62
CA LYS A 46 0.50 -9.24 61.59
C LYS A 46 -0.35 -10.43 61.11
N ALA A 47 -1.66 -10.34 61.32
CA ALA A 47 -2.64 -11.31 60.79
C ALA A 47 -2.93 -11.08 59.30
N HIS A 48 -3.66 -12.02 58.69
CA HIS A 48 -4.15 -11.95 57.31
C HIS A 48 -3.06 -12.00 56.22
N LEU A 49 -2.12 -12.94 56.36
CA LEU A 49 -1.13 -13.19 55.33
C LEU A 49 -1.76 -13.95 54.14
N GLN A 50 -1.83 -13.30 52.98
CA GLN A 50 -2.21 -13.96 51.74
C GLN A 50 -1.13 -14.90 51.21
N LYS A 51 0.15 -14.52 51.36
CA LYS A 51 1.32 -15.30 50.92
C LYS A 51 2.21 -15.59 52.12
N VAL A 52 2.48 -16.86 52.35
CA VAL A 52 3.29 -17.34 53.47
C VAL A 52 4.61 -17.87 52.94
N TYR A 53 5.69 -17.25 53.38
CA TYR A 53 7.05 -17.63 53.03
C TYR A 53 7.72 -18.33 54.20
N SER A 54 8.74 -19.13 53.89
CA SER A 54 9.77 -19.57 54.80
C SER A 54 11.10 -18.96 54.41
N VAL A 55 11.89 -18.55 55.40
CA VAL A 55 13.24 -18.04 55.20
C VAL A 55 14.23 -18.96 55.91
N SER A 56 15.31 -19.32 55.24
CA SER A 56 16.35 -20.23 55.75
C SER A 56 17.73 -19.58 55.71
N ARG A 57 18.58 -20.03 56.63
CA ARG A 57 19.96 -19.57 56.78
C ARG A 57 20.85 -20.20 55.72
N THR A 58 21.97 -19.54 55.46
CA THR A 58 22.95 -19.95 54.43
C THR A 58 23.73 -21.20 54.83
N ASP A 59 23.86 -21.46 56.13
CA ASP A 59 24.64 -22.54 56.74
C ASP A 59 24.00 -23.94 56.65
N LEU A 60 22.91 -24.10 55.90
CA LEU A 60 22.16 -25.35 55.74
C LEU A 60 21.60 -25.92 57.05
N SER A 61 21.57 -25.14 58.13
CA SER A 61 20.79 -25.48 59.30
C SER A 61 19.32 -25.64 58.87
N ASN A 62 18.65 -26.72 59.30
CA ASN A 62 17.22 -26.96 58.99
C ASN A 62 16.28 -25.94 59.69
N ILE A 63 16.83 -24.84 60.21
CA ILE A 63 16.15 -23.77 60.91
C ILE A 63 15.49 -22.85 59.87
N LYS A 64 14.18 -22.65 60.02
CA LYS A 64 13.36 -21.85 59.10
C LYS A 64 12.52 -20.84 59.87
N LEU A 65 12.52 -19.59 59.42
CA LEU A 65 11.56 -18.58 59.84
C LEU A 65 10.30 -18.74 59.00
N SER A 66 9.29 -19.37 59.60
CA SER A 66 7.96 -19.54 59.02
C SER A 66 6.92 -19.47 60.14
N PRO A 67 5.73 -18.90 59.91
CA PRO A 67 5.26 -18.20 58.71
C PRO A 67 5.70 -16.71 58.66
N ILE A 68 6.35 -16.29 57.57
CA ILE A 68 6.74 -14.88 57.37
C ILE A 68 6.10 -14.27 56.12
N GLY A 69 5.66 -13.01 56.22
CA GLY A 69 5.10 -12.24 55.11
C GLY A 69 6.15 -11.45 54.34
N SER A 70 5.88 -11.14 53.07
CA SER A 70 6.80 -10.39 52.18
C SER A 70 7.20 -9.02 52.74
N SER A 71 6.30 -8.32 53.43
CA SER A 71 6.59 -7.03 54.08
C SER A 71 7.61 -7.16 55.21
N CYS A 72 7.67 -8.31 55.89
CA CYS A 72 8.62 -8.57 56.95
C CYS A 72 9.98 -8.97 56.39
N ILE A 73 10.00 -9.75 55.31
CA ILE A 73 11.24 -10.12 54.60
C ILE A 73 11.96 -8.87 54.07
N LYS A 74 11.22 -7.89 53.54
CA LYS A 74 11.80 -6.60 53.07
C LYS A 74 12.52 -5.82 54.17
N LYS A 75 12.15 -6.00 55.45
CA LYS A 75 12.79 -5.30 56.58
C LYS A 75 14.21 -5.78 56.87
N PHE A 76 14.58 -6.98 56.42
CA PHE A 76 15.95 -7.47 56.54
C PHE A 76 16.93 -6.62 55.72
N GLN A 77 16.44 -5.92 54.68
CA GLN A 77 17.26 -5.09 53.78
C GLN A 77 18.51 -5.82 53.27
N ASN A 78 18.43 -7.15 53.18
CA ASN A 78 19.48 -8.01 52.64
C ASN A 78 19.24 -8.18 51.13
N LYS A 79 20.26 -7.86 50.32
CA LYS A 79 20.18 -7.90 48.86
C LYS A 79 19.90 -9.32 48.35
N GLU A 80 20.56 -10.32 48.92
CA GLU A 80 20.40 -11.73 48.51
C GLU A 80 19.03 -12.26 48.90
N LEU A 81 18.56 -11.95 50.11
CA LEU A 81 17.22 -12.31 50.55
C LEU A 81 16.12 -11.65 49.69
N THR A 82 16.35 -10.39 49.27
CA THR A 82 15.44 -9.67 48.38
C THR A 82 15.41 -10.29 46.98
N LYS A 83 16.56 -10.72 46.44
CA LYS A 83 16.63 -11.46 45.18
C LYS A 83 15.90 -12.80 45.29
N SER A 84 16.12 -13.54 46.37
CA SER A 84 15.47 -14.83 46.61
C SER A 84 13.95 -14.69 46.76
N LEU A 85 13.46 -13.65 47.45
CA LEU A 85 12.03 -13.32 47.50
C LEU A 85 11.45 -13.06 46.10
N LYS A 86 12.12 -12.25 45.27
CA LYS A 86 11.68 -11.96 43.90
C LYS A 86 11.67 -13.23 43.04
N LYS A 87 12.66 -14.11 43.19
CA LYS A 87 12.72 -15.40 42.51
C LYS A 87 11.53 -16.28 42.90
N ALA A 88 11.27 -16.45 44.20
CA ALA A 88 10.14 -17.21 44.71
C ALA A 88 8.78 -16.66 44.23
N GLU A 89 8.63 -15.33 44.14
CA GLU A 89 7.42 -14.70 43.61
C GLU A 89 7.23 -14.93 42.11
N ARG A 90 8.31 -14.86 41.32
CA ARG A 90 8.30 -15.12 39.87
C ARG A 90 8.00 -16.59 39.57
N GLU A 91 8.69 -17.51 40.24
CA GLU A 91 8.42 -18.95 40.13
C GLU A 91 6.96 -19.26 40.45
N TYR A 92 6.40 -18.64 41.50
CA TYR A 92 4.99 -18.81 41.82
C TYR A 92 4.08 -18.31 40.70
N ARG A 93 4.31 -17.11 40.14
CA ARG A 93 3.51 -16.58 39.02
C ARG A 93 3.63 -17.43 37.76
N LEU A 94 4.83 -17.98 37.53
CA LEU A 94 5.07 -18.91 36.43
C LEU A 94 4.24 -20.18 36.63
N ARG A 95 4.20 -20.74 37.84
CA ARG A 95 3.41 -21.93 38.22
C ARG A 95 1.90 -21.71 38.20
N SER A 96 1.42 -20.57 38.68
CA SER A 96 0.00 -20.33 39.00
C SER A 96 -0.91 -20.05 37.81
N ASN A 97 -0.39 -20.14 36.58
CA ASN A 97 -1.10 -19.74 35.36
C ASN A 97 -1.66 -18.31 35.39
N SER A 98 -1.10 -17.41 36.21
CA SER A 98 -1.55 -16.01 36.21
C SER A 98 -1.22 -15.35 34.87
N ASP A 99 -2.16 -14.56 34.36
CA ASP A 99 -1.91 -13.65 33.24
C ASP A 99 -0.73 -12.74 33.61
N PHE A 100 0.24 -12.62 32.72
CA PHE A 100 1.39 -11.74 32.88
C PHE A 100 1.35 -10.68 31.80
N SER A 101 1.62 -9.44 32.17
CA SER A 101 1.69 -8.33 31.19
C SER A 101 3.02 -8.36 30.41
N SER A 102 4.06 -8.91 31.04
CA SER A 102 5.43 -8.96 30.52
C SER A 102 6.15 -10.22 31.01
N LEU A 103 6.94 -10.83 30.13
CA LEU A 103 7.75 -12.02 30.47
C LEU A 103 8.68 -11.77 31.67
N LYS A 104 9.11 -10.51 31.89
CA LYS A 104 9.96 -10.10 33.04
C LYS A 104 9.25 -10.25 34.40
N GLU A 105 7.93 -10.33 34.41
CA GLU A 105 7.12 -10.52 35.62
C GLU A 105 7.13 -11.96 36.12
N ILE A 106 7.47 -12.92 35.26
CA ILE A 106 7.44 -14.36 35.54
C ILE A 106 8.81 -15.01 35.43
N MET A 107 9.79 -14.36 34.79
CA MET A 107 11.12 -14.92 34.55
C MET A 107 12.18 -13.82 34.43
N ASP A 108 13.40 -14.12 34.85
CA ASP A 108 14.61 -13.36 34.57
C ASP A 108 15.66 -14.22 33.87
N LEU A 109 16.80 -13.61 33.49
CA LEU A 109 17.87 -14.32 32.78
C LEU A 109 18.45 -15.47 33.62
N ASP A 110 18.65 -15.26 34.93
CA ASP A 110 19.16 -16.29 35.82
C ASP A 110 18.23 -17.51 35.88
N SER A 111 16.90 -17.27 35.99
CA SER A 111 15.91 -18.36 35.97
C SER A 111 15.85 -19.04 34.60
N LEU A 112 15.95 -18.28 33.50
CA LEU A 112 15.98 -18.81 32.14
C LEU A 112 17.16 -19.77 31.94
N ASP A 113 18.35 -19.36 32.38
CA ASP A 113 19.57 -20.17 32.31
C ASP A 113 19.42 -21.45 33.13
N GLU A 114 18.86 -21.35 34.34
CA GLU A 114 18.58 -22.51 35.19
C GLU A 114 17.59 -23.49 34.54
N TYR A 115 16.49 -23.00 33.96
CA TYR A 115 15.50 -23.85 33.29
C TYR A 115 16.06 -24.53 32.04
N TYR A 116 16.93 -23.83 31.31
CA TYR A 116 17.63 -24.42 30.17
C TYR A 116 18.60 -25.52 30.60
N GLN A 117 19.42 -25.27 31.63
CA GLN A 117 20.35 -26.27 32.18
C GLN A 117 19.64 -27.50 32.74
N LYS A 118 18.45 -27.32 33.32
CA LYS A 118 17.59 -28.41 33.81
C LYS A 118 16.88 -29.18 32.69
N GLY A 119 17.04 -28.79 31.44
CA GLY A 119 16.44 -29.47 30.29
C GLY A 119 14.94 -29.26 30.13
N TYR A 120 14.38 -28.17 30.67
CA TYR A 120 12.93 -27.93 30.57
C TYR A 120 12.49 -27.58 29.15
N PHE A 121 13.38 -27.05 28.31
CA PHE A 121 13.08 -26.76 26.90
C PHE A 121 13.14 -28.03 26.04
N LYS A 122 12.06 -28.32 25.32
CA LYS A 122 11.90 -29.56 24.53
C LYS A 122 12.09 -29.30 23.03
N ALA A 123 12.58 -30.31 22.30
CA ALA A 123 12.73 -30.24 20.84
C ALA A 123 11.37 -30.49 20.15
N ASP A 124 10.94 -29.60 19.27
CA ASP A 124 9.72 -29.79 18.48
C ASP A 124 9.79 -29.10 17.11
N ARG A 125 8.73 -29.25 16.30
CA ARG A 125 8.68 -28.61 14.99
C ARG A 125 8.78 -27.08 15.06
N GLY A 126 8.24 -26.46 16.11
CA GLY A 126 8.21 -25.00 16.29
C GLY A 126 9.58 -24.38 16.53
N ASN A 127 10.51 -25.13 17.13
CA ASN A 127 11.90 -24.70 17.33
C ASN A 127 12.91 -25.38 16.38
N ARG A 128 12.45 -25.98 15.28
CA ARG A 128 13.28 -26.75 14.32
C ARG A 128 14.04 -27.88 15.01
N TYR A 129 13.39 -28.53 15.96
CA TYR A 129 13.91 -29.62 16.77
C TYR A 129 15.18 -29.25 17.55
N ASN A 130 15.36 -27.96 17.87
CA ASN A 130 16.50 -27.46 18.63
C ASN A 130 16.03 -26.56 19.78
N PRO A 131 16.06 -27.06 21.04
CA PRO A 131 15.69 -26.30 22.24
C PRO A 131 16.45 -24.98 22.41
N TRP A 132 17.67 -24.87 21.85
CA TRP A 132 18.46 -23.64 21.87
C TRP A 132 17.75 -22.47 21.20
N ASN A 133 16.97 -22.72 20.15
CA ASN A 133 16.27 -21.67 19.43
C ASN A 133 15.20 -20.98 20.30
N ASP A 134 14.51 -21.74 21.15
CA ASP A 134 13.57 -21.17 22.11
C ASP A 134 14.30 -20.42 23.22
N TYR A 135 15.39 -20.97 23.74
CA TYR A 135 16.21 -20.27 24.73
C TYR A 135 16.72 -18.91 24.21
N GLN A 136 17.21 -18.85 22.98
CA GLN A 136 17.61 -17.60 22.33
C GLN A 136 16.44 -16.63 22.16
N LEU A 137 15.26 -17.14 21.79
CA LEU A 137 14.05 -16.33 21.69
C LEU A 137 13.68 -15.69 23.04
N PHE A 138 13.79 -16.44 24.14
CA PHE A 138 13.55 -15.91 25.48
C PHE A 138 14.61 -14.88 25.91
N LYS A 139 15.89 -15.06 25.52
CA LYS A 139 16.92 -14.04 25.73
C LYS A 139 16.58 -12.72 25.05
N LEU A 140 16.12 -12.77 23.80
CA LEU A 140 15.67 -11.58 23.07
C LEU A 140 14.46 -10.92 23.76
N ALA A 141 13.50 -11.72 24.23
CA ALA A 141 12.31 -11.22 24.93
C ALA A 141 12.65 -10.56 26.29
N LEU A 142 13.66 -11.08 26.99
CA LEU A 142 14.12 -10.55 28.29
C LEU A 142 15.15 -9.43 28.15
N SER A 143 15.62 -9.13 26.94
CA SER A 143 16.65 -8.11 26.69
C SER A 143 16.25 -6.71 27.19
N GLY A 144 17.27 -5.89 27.47
CA GLY A 144 17.11 -4.46 27.74
C GLY A 144 16.90 -3.61 26.48
N LYS A 145 17.26 -4.12 25.30
CA LYS A 145 17.20 -3.39 24.02
C LYS A 145 15.82 -3.51 23.38
N GLN A 146 15.29 -2.40 22.88
CA GLN A 146 13.96 -2.34 22.29
C GLN A 146 13.83 -3.13 20.98
N SER A 147 14.83 -3.03 20.10
CA SER A 147 14.87 -3.75 18.81
C SER A 147 14.82 -5.28 18.99
N GLU A 148 15.58 -5.81 19.95
CA GLU A 148 15.60 -7.24 20.27
C GLU A 148 14.24 -7.73 20.83
N ARG A 149 13.58 -6.92 21.66
CA ARG A 149 12.23 -7.26 22.18
C ARG A 149 11.15 -7.25 21.10
N GLN A 150 11.23 -6.36 20.11
CA GLN A 150 10.29 -6.33 19.00
C GLN A 150 10.37 -7.61 18.15
N LEU A 151 11.58 -8.11 17.90
CA LEU A 151 11.78 -9.39 17.22
C LEU A 151 11.15 -10.57 17.97
N ALA A 152 11.23 -10.57 19.30
CA ALA A 152 10.58 -11.58 20.13
C ALA A 152 9.05 -11.41 20.18
N PHE A 153 8.54 -10.18 20.13
CA PHE A 153 7.10 -9.89 20.16
C PHE A 153 6.34 -10.53 18.98
N HIS A 154 6.93 -10.52 17.78
CA HIS A 154 6.37 -11.22 16.61
C HIS A 154 6.26 -12.74 16.79
N LYS A 155 6.88 -13.31 17.82
CA LYS A 155 6.85 -14.73 18.17
C LYS A 155 6.29 -14.97 19.58
N MET A 156 5.47 -14.05 20.10
CA MET A 156 4.90 -14.16 21.44
C MET A 156 4.08 -15.44 21.64
N GLU A 157 3.38 -15.91 20.60
CA GLU A 157 2.65 -17.18 20.64
C GLU A 157 3.56 -18.36 20.97
N ARG A 158 4.78 -18.37 20.43
CA ARG A 158 5.78 -19.41 20.75
C ARG A 158 6.26 -19.32 22.19
N ILE A 159 6.50 -18.10 22.69
CA ILE A 159 6.90 -17.87 24.09
C ILE A 159 5.81 -18.38 25.03
N LEU A 160 4.54 -18.07 24.74
CA LEU A 160 3.40 -18.53 25.52
C LEU A 160 3.27 -20.06 25.50
N TYR A 161 3.44 -20.69 24.34
CA TYR A 161 3.46 -22.15 24.22
C TYR A 161 4.56 -22.77 25.09
N VAL A 162 5.80 -22.31 24.98
CA VAL A 162 6.92 -22.83 25.77
C VAL A 162 6.67 -22.63 27.28
N VAL A 163 6.17 -21.48 27.71
CA VAL A 163 5.83 -21.24 29.12
C VAL A 163 4.78 -22.25 29.62
N ASN A 164 3.72 -22.47 28.83
CA ASN A 164 2.58 -23.32 29.21
C ASN A 164 2.84 -24.81 29.13
N ASP A 165 3.53 -25.25 28.09
CA ASP A 165 3.65 -26.65 27.75
C ASP A 165 5.00 -27.24 28.18
N TYR A 166 6.04 -26.40 28.32
CA TYR A 166 7.38 -26.86 28.72
C TYR A 166 7.67 -26.50 30.17
N LEU A 167 7.56 -25.23 30.53
CA LEU A 167 8.06 -24.77 31.84
C LEU A 167 7.07 -25.04 32.97
N ARG A 168 5.79 -24.71 32.79
CA ARG A 168 4.73 -24.90 33.80
C ARG A 168 4.58 -26.35 34.27
N PRO A 169 4.57 -27.37 33.38
CA PRO A 169 4.44 -28.76 33.82
C PRO A 169 5.62 -29.23 34.66
N GLU A 170 6.84 -28.91 34.25
CA GLU A 170 8.08 -29.28 34.97
C GLU A 170 8.18 -28.59 36.34
N LEU A 171 7.66 -27.36 36.45
CA LEU A 171 7.64 -26.60 37.71
C LEU A 171 6.50 -26.98 38.66
N ASN A 172 5.41 -27.56 38.15
CA ASN A 172 4.23 -27.86 38.96
C ASN A 172 4.23 -29.27 39.58
N GLN A 173 5.02 -30.23 39.10
CA GLN A 173 5.14 -31.63 39.57
C GLN A 173 3.82 -32.43 39.80
N VAL A 174 2.64 -31.81 39.71
CA VAL A 174 1.31 -32.42 39.69
C VAL A 174 0.51 -31.71 38.60
N PHE A 175 0.56 -32.27 37.38
CA PHE A 175 -0.27 -31.84 36.28
C PHE A 175 -1.64 -32.51 36.42
N ASP A 176 -2.63 -31.80 36.95
CA ASP A 176 -4.02 -32.28 36.95
C ASP A 176 -4.64 -32.09 35.56
N VAL A 177 -4.55 -33.16 34.77
CA VAL A 177 -5.09 -33.27 33.41
C VAL A 177 -6.59 -32.95 33.38
N GLU A 178 -7.35 -33.30 34.41
CA GLU A 178 -8.81 -33.07 34.47
C GLU A 178 -9.15 -31.59 34.63
N VAL A 179 -8.43 -30.87 35.50
CA VAL A 179 -8.60 -29.42 35.66
C VAL A 179 -8.23 -28.67 34.36
N TYR A 180 -7.18 -29.12 33.67
CA TYR A 180 -6.79 -28.59 32.35
C TYR A 180 -7.87 -28.84 31.29
N LEU A 181 -8.37 -30.08 31.17
CA LEU A 181 -9.44 -30.43 30.22
C LEU A 181 -10.74 -29.68 30.53
N LYS A 182 -11.07 -29.43 31.80
CA LYS A 182 -12.24 -28.63 32.19
C LYS A 182 -12.10 -27.16 31.81
N LYS A 183 -10.91 -26.57 31.97
CA LYS A 183 -10.62 -25.20 31.51
C LYS A 183 -10.61 -25.09 29.99
N LEU A 184 -10.05 -26.06 29.28
CA LEU A 184 -10.05 -26.09 27.82
C LEU A 184 -11.47 -26.24 27.26
N ARG A 185 -12.32 -27.09 27.86
CA ARG A 185 -13.74 -27.20 27.49
C ARG A 185 -14.50 -25.89 27.73
N ARG A 186 -14.24 -25.22 28.86
CA ARG A 186 -14.84 -23.92 29.18
C ARG A 186 -14.41 -22.83 28.19
N TRP A 187 -13.12 -22.79 27.83
CA TRP A 187 -12.61 -21.88 26.81
C TRP A 187 -13.22 -22.15 25.43
N LYS A 188 -13.30 -23.42 24.99
CA LYS A 188 -13.96 -23.80 23.73
C LYS A 188 -15.45 -23.42 23.71
N LEU A 189 -16.13 -23.51 24.85
CA LEU A 189 -17.53 -23.09 24.98
C LEU A 189 -17.66 -21.56 24.89
N HIS A 190 -16.80 -20.81 25.59
CA HIS A 190 -16.77 -19.35 25.49
C HIS A 190 -16.48 -18.88 24.06
N GLU A 191 -15.53 -19.51 23.36
CA GLU A 191 -15.22 -19.15 21.97
C GLU A 191 -16.38 -19.48 21.02
N ARG A 192 -17.09 -20.60 21.23
CA ARG A 192 -18.32 -20.93 20.46
C ARG A 192 -19.42 -19.90 20.68
N VAL A 193 -19.65 -19.48 21.91
CA VAL A 193 -20.65 -18.45 22.24
C VAL A 193 -20.23 -17.10 21.65
N ALA A 194 -18.96 -16.72 21.78
CA ALA A 194 -18.42 -15.49 21.20
C ALA A 194 -18.53 -15.48 19.67
N ALA A 195 -18.22 -16.60 19.01
CA ALA A 195 -18.37 -16.75 17.56
C ALA A 195 -19.84 -16.63 17.12
N ALA A 196 -20.79 -17.23 17.86
CA ALA A 196 -22.22 -17.09 17.59
C ALA A 196 -22.69 -15.63 17.77
N LEU A 197 -22.23 -14.93 18.81
CA LEU A 197 -22.53 -13.52 19.02
C LEU A 197 -21.96 -12.62 17.91
N ARG A 198 -20.73 -12.87 17.44
CA ARG A 198 -20.13 -12.17 16.28
C ARG A 198 -20.96 -12.39 15.02
N LYS A 199 -21.41 -13.62 14.77
CA LYS A 199 -22.26 -13.94 13.62
C LYS A 199 -23.61 -13.22 13.70
N ASN A 200 -24.26 -13.24 14.85
CA ASN A 200 -25.54 -12.55 15.07
C ASN A 200 -25.40 -11.03 14.96
N ALA A 201 -24.29 -10.45 15.42
CA ALA A 201 -24.00 -9.02 15.26
C ALA A 201 -23.85 -8.65 13.78
N LEU A 202 -23.10 -9.45 13.01
CA LEU A 202 -22.95 -9.25 11.57
C LEU A 202 -24.27 -9.39 10.81
N GLU A 203 -25.12 -10.35 11.19
CA GLU A 203 -26.46 -10.49 10.60
C GLU A 203 -27.38 -9.29 10.91
N ARG A 204 -27.32 -8.77 12.14
CA ARG A 204 -28.04 -7.54 12.54
C ARG A 204 -27.56 -6.33 11.74
N GLU A 205 -26.24 -6.17 11.59
CA GLU A 205 -25.65 -5.09 10.80
C GLU A 205 -26.07 -5.18 9.33
N LYS A 206 -26.05 -6.37 8.73
CA LYS A 206 -26.57 -6.59 7.37
C LYS A 206 -28.05 -6.25 7.24
N LEU A 207 -28.87 -6.58 8.23
CA LEU A 207 -30.29 -6.26 8.22
C LEU A 207 -30.54 -4.75 8.34
N LEU A 208 -29.79 -4.07 9.21
CA LEU A 208 -29.82 -2.61 9.34
C LEU A 208 -29.39 -1.94 8.04
N ALA A 209 -28.26 -2.36 7.46
CA ALA A 209 -27.80 -1.87 6.16
C ALA A 209 -28.82 -2.11 5.04
N LYS A 210 -29.53 -3.26 5.06
CA LYS A 210 -30.60 -3.52 4.09
C LYS A 210 -31.78 -2.56 4.28
N ARG A 211 -32.22 -2.33 5.51
CA ARG A 211 -33.29 -1.36 5.84
C ARG A 211 -32.89 0.07 5.48
N GLU A 212 -31.65 0.46 5.74
CA GLU A 212 -31.12 1.77 5.36
C GLU A 212 -31.11 1.94 3.84
N ARG A 213 -30.63 0.94 3.09
CA ARG A 213 -30.69 0.94 1.62
C ARG A 213 -32.12 0.97 1.07
N GLU A 214 -33.08 0.34 1.75
CA GLU A 214 -34.50 0.40 1.38
C GLU A 214 -35.07 1.80 1.66
N ALA A 215 -34.78 2.38 2.83
CA ALA A 215 -35.20 3.72 3.20
C ALA A 215 -34.53 4.81 2.34
N GLU A 216 -33.29 4.61 1.92
CA GLU A 216 -32.58 5.49 0.98
C GLU A 216 -33.17 5.39 -0.42
N ARG A 217 -33.45 4.17 -0.91
CA ARG A 217 -34.19 3.99 -2.17
C ARG A 217 -35.56 4.65 -2.13
N GLU A 218 -36.27 4.57 -1.01
CA GLU A 218 -37.56 5.25 -0.85
C GLU A 218 -37.43 6.77 -0.85
N ARG A 219 -36.45 7.32 -0.12
CA ARG A 219 -36.14 8.75 -0.15
C ARG A 219 -35.78 9.22 -1.57
N GLN A 220 -34.99 8.43 -2.29
CA GLN A 220 -34.62 8.72 -3.67
C GLN A 220 -35.85 8.70 -4.58
N ARG A 221 -36.73 7.69 -4.47
CA ARG A 221 -38.01 7.65 -5.21
C ARG A 221 -38.85 8.90 -4.96
N GLN A 222 -38.96 9.35 -3.72
CA GLN A 222 -39.71 10.58 -3.40
C GLN A 222 -39.07 11.83 -3.99
N LEU A 223 -37.74 11.94 -3.98
CA LEU A 223 -37.03 13.04 -4.61
C LEU A 223 -37.19 13.02 -6.13
N ASP A 224 -37.11 11.84 -6.75
CA ASP A 224 -37.28 11.68 -8.19
C ASP A 224 -38.72 12.03 -8.60
N LEU A 225 -39.73 11.58 -7.84
CA LEU A 225 -41.13 11.99 -8.07
C LEU A 225 -41.31 13.50 -8.01
N LYS A 226 -40.69 14.18 -7.01
CA LYS A 226 -40.71 15.65 -6.91
C LYS A 226 -40.02 16.32 -8.10
N ARG A 227 -38.85 15.81 -8.51
CA ARG A 227 -38.11 16.31 -9.69
C ARG A 227 -38.90 16.12 -10.97
N TRP A 228 -39.58 14.98 -11.12
CA TRP A 228 -40.43 14.69 -12.26
C TRP A 228 -41.64 15.60 -12.33
N ALA A 229 -42.31 15.83 -11.20
CA ALA A 229 -43.40 16.79 -11.11
C ALA A 229 -42.94 18.20 -11.52
N GLN A 230 -41.76 18.64 -11.07
CA GLN A 230 -41.19 19.92 -11.46
C GLN A 230 -40.86 19.97 -12.96
N LYS A 231 -40.14 18.97 -13.49
CA LYS A 231 -39.82 18.90 -14.93
C LYS A 231 -41.08 18.92 -15.81
N LYS A 232 -42.13 18.21 -15.39
CA LYS A 232 -43.43 18.22 -16.08
C LYS A 232 -44.02 19.64 -16.10
N GLN A 233 -43.99 20.35 -14.98
CA GLN A 233 -44.46 21.75 -14.91
C GLN A 233 -43.62 22.67 -15.79
N ASP A 234 -42.29 22.56 -15.77
CA ASP A 234 -41.39 23.40 -16.57
C ASP A 234 -41.60 23.17 -18.08
N LEU A 235 -41.80 21.91 -18.49
CA LEU A 235 -42.10 21.56 -19.88
C LEU A 235 -43.46 22.07 -20.31
N LEU A 236 -44.50 21.97 -19.48
CA LEU A 236 -45.81 22.55 -19.77
C LEU A 236 -45.71 24.07 -19.95
N ALA A 237 -44.98 24.76 -19.06
CA ALA A 237 -44.75 26.20 -19.16
C ALA A 237 -43.95 26.60 -20.41
N TRP A 238 -43.00 25.76 -20.84
CA TRP A 238 -42.28 25.99 -22.10
C TRP A 238 -43.17 25.75 -23.33
N LEU A 239 -43.97 24.69 -23.32
CA LEU A 239 -44.93 24.35 -24.38
C LEU A 239 -46.06 25.37 -24.50
N ASP A 240 -46.42 26.09 -23.43
CA ASP A 240 -47.34 27.23 -23.47
C ASP A 240 -46.87 28.35 -24.41
N GLY A 241 -45.56 28.43 -24.70
CA GLY A 241 -44.98 29.40 -25.64
C GLY A 241 -44.74 28.88 -27.06
N GLN A 242 -45.09 27.62 -27.37
CA GLN A 242 -44.89 27.00 -28.68
C GLN A 242 -46.23 26.78 -29.39
N PHE A 243 -46.30 27.03 -30.70
CA PHE A 243 -47.55 27.01 -31.47
C PHE A 243 -47.64 25.90 -32.53
N ASP A 244 -46.65 25.00 -32.59
CA ASP A 244 -46.61 23.92 -33.58
C ASP A 244 -47.56 22.77 -33.19
N GLU A 245 -48.19 22.12 -34.19
CA GLU A 245 -49.17 21.04 -33.98
C GLU A 245 -48.62 19.87 -33.15
N GLU A 246 -47.34 19.53 -33.33
CA GLU A 246 -46.66 18.46 -32.58
C GLU A 246 -46.48 18.83 -31.10
N SER A 247 -46.20 20.10 -30.81
CA SER A 247 -46.05 20.62 -29.44
C SER A 247 -47.40 20.69 -28.71
N ILE A 248 -48.47 21.04 -29.43
CA ILE A 248 -49.85 21.06 -28.92
C ILE A 248 -50.34 19.63 -28.64
N ALA A 249 -50.05 18.67 -29.53
CA ALA A 249 -50.37 17.26 -29.31
C ALA A 249 -49.62 16.66 -28.11
N LEU A 250 -48.34 17.01 -27.93
CA LEU A 250 -47.54 16.59 -26.79
C LEU A 250 -48.08 17.14 -25.47
N LYS A 251 -48.45 18.43 -25.45
CA LYS A 251 -49.06 19.10 -24.29
C LYS A 251 -50.37 18.44 -23.88
N ASN A 252 -51.28 18.22 -24.84
CA ASN A 252 -52.55 17.54 -24.60
C ASN A 252 -52.35 16.10 -24.09
N SER A 253 -51.32 15.39 -24.57
CA SER A 253 -50.94 14.07 -24.05
C SER A 253 -50.38 14.12 -22.62
N LEU A 254 -49.66 15.18 -22.24
CA LEU A 254 -49.07 15.35 -20.91
C LEU A 254 -50.12 15.75 -19.85
N ASP A 255 -51.17 16.47 -20.26
CA ASP A 255 -52.30 16.89 -19.42
C ASP A 255 -53.31 15.75 -19.19
N SER A 256 -53.45 14.81 -20.12
CA SER A 256 -54.26 13.60 -19.91
C SER A 256 -53.61 12.66 -18.88
N GLN A 257 -54.39 12.19 -17.90
CA GLN A 257 -53.96 11.29 -16.81
C GLN A 257 -53.62 9.86 -17.30
N THR A 258 -52.58 9.72 -18.11
CA THR A 258 -51.96 8.42 -18.44
C THR A 258 -50.83 8.14 -17.48
N GLU A 259 -50.58 6.84 -17.19
CA GLU A 259 -49.67 6.37 -16.14
C GLU A 259 -48.32 7.13 -16.14
N ASP A 260 -47.90 7.61 -14.96
CA ASP A 260 -46.72 8.47 -14.77
C ASP A 260 -45.43 7.96 -15.47
N ARG A 261 -45.33 6.64 -15.71
CA ARG A 261 -44.20 6.01 -16.41
C ARG A 261 -44.10 6.34 -17.90
N GLU A 262 -45.21 6.35 -18.63
CA GLU A 262 -45.20 6.66 -20.07
C GLU A 262 -44.87 8.12 -20.32
N ILE A 263 -45.37 9.00 -19.45
CA ILE A 263 -45.06 10.43 -19.45
C ILE A 263 -43.56 10.64 -19.16
N CYS A 264 -42.99 9.93 -18.17
CA CYS A 264 -41.55 9.99 -17.89
C CYS A 264 -40.71 9.55 -19.09
N HIS A 265 -41.04 8.42 -19.74
CA HIS A 265 -40.30 7.96 -20.92
C HIS A 265 -40.36 8.96 -22.09
N LYS A 266 -41.53 9.54 -22.38
CA LYS A 266 -41.67 10.57 -23.42
C LYS A 266 -40.80 11.79 -23.13
N ILE A 267 -40.71 12.22 -21.86
CA ILE A 267 -39.84 13.34 -21.47
C ILE A 267 -38.35 12.98 -21.62
N GLU A 268 -37.94 11.78 -21.19
CA GLU A 268 -36.55 11.32 -21.35
C GLU A 268 -36.13 11.23 -22.81
N ASP A 269 -37.00 10.72 -23.67
CA ASP A 269 -36.72 10.58 -25.09
C ASP A 269 -36.62 11.95 -25.78
N HIS A 270 -37.46 12.91 -25.38
CA HIS A 270 -37.37 14.28 -25.86
C HIS A 270 -36.09 14.99 -25.37
N GLN A 271 -35.67 14.78 -24.11
CA GLN A 271 -34.40 15.32 -23.60
C GLN A 271 -33.20 14.74 -24.36
N LYS A 272 -33.17 13.42 -24.58
CA LYS A 272 -32.14 12.77 -25.41
C LYS A 272 -32.12 13.29 -26.84
N PHE A 273 -33.28 13.62 -27.40
CA PHE A 273 -33.37 14.22 -28.73
C PHE A 273 -32.72 15.62 -28.76
N LEU A 274 -33.03 16.47 -27.77
CA LEU A 274 -32.43 17.80 -27.64
C LEU A 274 -30.90 17.71 -27.44
N GLU A 275 -30.42 16.84 -26.55
CA GLU A 275 -28.99 16.61 -26.32
C GLU A 275 -28.26 16.15 -27.59
N ARG A 276 -28.88 15.27 -28.39
CA ARG A 276 -28.32 14.84 -29.68
C ARG A 276 -28.23 15.98 -30.67
N LYS A 277 -29.25 16.85 -30.72
CA LYS A 277 -29.27 18.02 -31.60
C LYS A 277 -28.18 19.03 -31.21
N GLU A 278 -28.06 19.35 -29.91
CA GLU A 278 -26.98 20.21 -29.40
C GLU A 278 -25.58 19.62 -29.67
N ALA A 279 -25.42 18.30 -29.51
CA ALA A 279 -24.15 17.64 -29.80
C ALA A 279 -23.79 17.71 -31.29
N GLN A 280 -24.78 17.53 -32.19
CA GLN A 280 -24.59 17.69 -33.62
C GLN A 280 -24.20 19.13 -34.00
N GLU A 281 -24.86 20.13 -33.40
CA GLU A 281 -24.54 21.53 -33.60
C GLU A 281 -23.11 21.86 -33.12
N ARG A 282 -22.69 21.33 -31.97
CA ARG A 282 -21.30 21.48 -31.47
C ARG A 282 -20.28 20.86 -32.41
N LEU A 283 -20.57 19.69 -32.97
CA LEU A 283 -19.69 19.05 -33.95
C LEU A 283 -19.59 19.86 -35.25
N ALA A 284 -20.71 20.41 -35.73
CA ALA A 284 -20.73 21.25 -36.92
C ALA A 284 -19.92 22.55 -36.73
N ILE A 285 -20.03 23.19 -35.56
CA ILE A 285 -19.22 24.37 -35.21
C ILE A 285 -17.73 24.02 -35.18
N ALA A 286 -17.36 22.92 -34.51
CA ALA A 286 -15.97 22.49 -34.43
C ALA A 286 -15.37 22.11 -35.80
N GLU A 287 -16.17 21.53 -36.70
CA GLU A 287 -15.76 21.26 -38.07
C GLU A 287 -15.50 22.55 -38.85
N LEU A 288 -16.38 23.55 -38.71
CA LEU A 288 -16.23 24.85 -39.35
C LEU A 288 -14.96 25.57 -38.87
N GLU A 289 -14.68 25.58 -37.57
CA GLU A 289 -13.45 26.16 -37.00
C GLU A 289 -12.18 25.48 -37.54
N ARG A 290 -12.18 24.15 -37.67
CA ARG A 290 -11.06 23.40 -38.26
C ARG A 290 -10.84 23.77 -39.71
N LYS A 291 -11.91 23.88 -40.50
CA LYS A 291 -11.84 24.29 -41.91
C LYS A 291 -11.26 25.71 -42.05
N GLN A 292 -11.72 26.66 -41.23
CA GLN A 292 -11.20 28.03 -41.21
C GLN A 292 -9.71 28.10 -40.83
N ALA A 293 -9.30 27.36 -39.79
CA ALA A 293 -7.90 27.29 -39.38
C ALA A 293 -7.00 26.73 -40.50
N ARG A 294 -7.51 25.74 -41.24
CA ARG A 294 -6.79 25.13 -42.36
C ARG A 294 -6.63 26.07 -43.55
N VAL A 295 -7.69 26.81 -43.93
CA VAL A 295 -7.61 27.87 -44.96
C VAL A 295 -6.55 28.89 -44.56
N LYS A 296 -6.58 29.38 -43.32
CA LYS A 296 -5.62 30.37 -42.83
C LYS A 296 -4.17 29.88 -42.98
N SER A 297 -3.88 28.65 -42.54
CA SER A 297 -2.54 28.06 -42.67
C SER A 297 -2.07 27.96 -44.12
N LEU A 298 -2.94 27.62 -45.06
CA LEU A 298 -2.60 27.52 -46.49
C LEU A 298 -2.44 28.91 -47.13
N CYS A 299 -3.21 29.90 -46.70
CA CYS A 299 -3.02 31.31 -47.09
C CYS A 299 -1.69 31.87 -46.58
N ASP A 300 -1.29 31.55 -45.35
CA ASP A 300 0.03 31.93 -44.81
C ASP A 300 1.16 31.27 -45.61
N TRP A 301 0.97 30.01 -46.03
CA TRP A 301 1.90 29.35 -46.94
C TRP A 301 2.01 30.07 -48.29
N LEU A 302 0.90 30.46 -48.93
CA LEU A 302 0.93 31.22 -50.19
C LEU A 302 1.69 32.55 -50.06
N HIS A 303 1.49 33.25 -48.94
CA HIS A 303 2.27 34.47 -48.63
C HIS A 303 3.76 34.17 -48.55
N SER A 304 4.17 33.08 -47.90
CA SER A 304 5.59 32.69 -47.81
C SER A 304 6.23 32.40 -49.18
N GLN A 305 5.43 31.99 -50.16
CA GLN A 305 5.86 31.72 -51.53
C GLN A 305 5.74 32.95 -52.45
N ASN A 306 5.38 34.12 -51.91
CA ASN A 306 5.17 35.38 -52.64
C ASN A 306 4.09 35.29 -53.74
N ARG A 307 3.11 34.40 -53.59
CA ARG A 307 1.99 34.16 -54.53
C ARG A 307 0.79 35.05 -54.21
N LEU A 308 0.99 36.37 -54.29
CA LEU A 308 0.02 37.37 -53.86
C LEU A 308 -1.24 37.44 -54.76
N ASP A 309 -1.13 37.11 -56.04
CA ASP A 309 -2.29 37.14 -56.94
C ASP A 309 -3.21 35.93 -56.73
N ASP A 310 -2.64 34.75 -56.48
CA ASP A 310 -3.40 33.57 -56.09
C ASP A 310 -4.14 33.79 -54.76
N LEU A 311 -3.52 34.51 -53.82
CA LEU A 311 -4.17 34.89 -52.57
C LEU A 311 -5.41 35.78 -52.80
N LYS A 312 -5.32 36.77 -53.70
CA LYS A 312 -6.46 37.62 -54.07
C LYS A 312 -7.59 36.80 -54.67
N THR A 313 -7.28 35.82 -55.52
CA THR A 313 -8.31 34.95 -56.11
C THR A 313 -9.01 34.09 -55.06
N VAL A 314 -8.29 33.58 -54.06
CA VAL A 314 -8.90 32.80 -52.97
C VAL A 314 -9.78 33.66 -52.08
N GLN A 315 -9.37 34.90 -51.80
CA GLN A 315 -10.16 35.85 -51.00
C GLN A 315 -11.48 36.27 -51.66
N THR A 316 -11.60 36.14 -52.99
CA THR A 316 -12.85 36.42 -53.72
C THR A 316 -13.88 35.28 -53.69
N ILE A 317 -13.53 34.09 -53.18
CA ILE A 317 -14.42 32.93 -53.13
C ILE A 317 -15.25 32.98 -51.85
N GLU A 318 -16.57 32.98 -51.96
CA GLU A 318 -17.47 33.06 -50.79
C GLU A 318 -17.57 31.74 -49.99
N SER A 319 -17.43 30.59 -50.67
CA SER A 319 -17.53 29.26 -50.03
C SER A 319 -16.21 28.79 -49.44
N LEU A 320 -16.21 28.51 -48.13
CA LEU A 320 -15.07 27.99 -47.38
C LEU A 320 -14.57 26.63 -47.90
N ASP A 321 -15.49 25.74 -48.31
CA ASP A 321 -15.12 24.43 -48.84
C ASP A 321 -14.44 24.55 -50.21
N ASN A 322 -14.88 25.49 -51.05
CA ASN A 322 -14.25 25.76 -52.34
C ASN A 322 -12.87 26.41 -52.17
N GLN A 323 -12.72 27.31 -51.18
CA GLN A 323 -11.41 27.86 -50.81
C GLN A 323 -10.44 26.75 -50.40
N LEU A 324 -10.86 25.85 -49.50
CA LEU A 324 -10.04 24.72 -49.06
C LEU A 324 -9.64 23.81 -50.22
N PHE A 325 -10.60 23.39 -51.04
CA PHE A 325 -10.34 22.48 -52.16
C PHE A 325 -9.29 23.04 -53.12
N MET A 326 -9.40 24.32 -53.49
CA MET A 326 -8.44 24.97 -54.38
C MET A 326 -7.05 25.10 -53.75
N LEU A 327 -7.00 25.56 -52.49
CA LEU A 327 -5.73 25.71 -51.76
C LEU A 327 -5.01 24.38 -51.57
N GLU A 328 -5.74 23.32 -51.22
CA GLU A 328 -5.17 21.98 -51.05
C GLU A 328 -4.65 21.41 -52.37
N LYS A 329 -5.39 21.60 -53.45
CA LYS A 329 -4.94 21.21 -54.80
C LYS A 329 -3.65 21.92 -55.17
N TRP A 330 -3.58 23.25 -55.03
CA TRP A 330 -2.37 24.01 -55.33
C TRP A 330 -1.17 23.63 -54.46
N HIS A 331 -1.40 23.41 -53.17
CA HIS A 331 -0.36 22.95 -52.27
C HIS A 331 0.15 21.55 -52.67
N SER A 332 -0.76 20.63 -52.99
CA SER A 332 -0.41 19.28 -53.44
C SER A 332 0.39 19.30 -54.75
N ASP A 333 -0.06 20.08 -55.74
CA ASP A 333 0.61 20.23 -57.03
C ASP A 333 2.01 20.83 -56.86
N TYR A 334 2.16 21.85 -55.98
CA TYR A 334 3.45 22.43 -55.66
C TYR A 334 4.40 21.43 -55.02
N VAL A 335 3.94 20.69 -53.99
CA VAL A 335 4.76 19.68 -53.31
C VAL A 335 5.15 18.57 -54.29
N HIS A 336 4.24 18.16 -55.17
CA HIS A 336 4.53 17.18 -56.21
C HIS A 336 5.58 17.70 -57.20
N HIS A 337 5.44 18.92 -57.69
CA HIS A 337 6.39 19.54 -58.61
C HIS A 337 7.79 19.64 -57.99
N ARG A 338 7.89 20.13 -56.74
CA ARG A 338 9.16 20.20 -55.99
C ARG A 338 9.82 18.83 -55.84
N ARG A 339 9.05 17.79 -55.55
CA ARG A 339 9.56 16.41 -55.47
C ARG A 339 10.06 15.91 -56.82
N MET A 340 9.37 16.23 -57.91
CA MET A 340 9.78 15.84 -59.26
C MET A 340 11.05 16.57 -59.70
N GLU A 341 11.18 17.86 -59.43
CA GLU A 341 12.42 18.63 -59.68
C GLU A 341 13.60 18.03 -58.90
N GLN A 342 13.40 17.71 -57.62
CA GLN A 342 14.43 17.10 -56.79
C GLN A 342 14.87 15.74 -57.36
N ARG A 343 13.91 14.89 -57.77
CA ARG A 343 14.23 13.62 -58.44
C ARG A 343 15.03 13.82 -59.73
N GLN A 344 14.67 14.79 -60.55
CA GLN A 344 15.43 15.10 -61.77
C GLN A 344 16.86 15.55 -61.46
N GLN A 345 17.07 16.34 -60.39
CA GLN A 345 18.41 16.72 -59.93
C GLN A 345 19.20 15.51 -59.42
N ASP A 346 18.57 14.61 -58.66
CA ASP A 346 19.19 13.37 -58.16
C ASP A 346 19.58 12.42 -59.30
N GLU A 347 18.73 12.27 -60.32
CA GLU A 347 19.02 11.49 -61.52
C GLU A 347 20.18 12.10 -62.32
N LEU A 348 20.18 13.43 -62.49
CA LEU A 348 21.27 14.14 -63.18
C LEU A 348 22.61 13.97 -62.43
N LEU A 349 22.58 14.04 -61.09
CA LEU A 349 23.74 13.77 -60.25
C LEU A 349 24.27 12.35 -60.47
N CYS A 350 23.38 11.34 -60.51
CA CYS A 350 23.77 9.96 -60.82
C CYS A 350 24.49 9.85 -62.17
N VAL A 351 23.98 10.51 -63.22
CA VAL A 351 24.61 10.54 -64.54
C VAL A 351 25.98 11.21 -64.50
N VAL A 352 26.11 12.36 -63.83
CA VAL A 352 27.39 13.06 -63.67
C VAL A 352 28.42 12.18 -62.98
N LEU A 353 28.05 11.50 -61.89
CA LEU A 353 28.94 10.61 -61.15
C LEU A 353 29.42 9.43 -62.01
N GLU A 354 28.57 8.88 -62.87
CA GLU A 354 28.97 7.80 -63.78
C GLU A 354 29.90 8.30 -64.89
N LEU A 355 29.62 9.46 -65.49
CA LEU A 355 30.52 10.08 -66.46
C LEU A 355 31.89 10.40 -65.84
N ARG A 356 31.92 10.87 -64.58
CA ARG A 356 33.16 11.05 -63.82
C ARG A 356 33.97 9.76 -63.72
N ARG A 357 33.32 8.64 -63.42
CA ARG A 357 33.99 7.32 -63.37
C ARG A 357 34.57 6.94 -64.72
N GLN A 358 33.88 7.21 -65.82
CA GLN A 358 34.37 6.94 -67.16
C GLN A 358 35.59 7.79 -67.52
N VAL A 359 35.59 9.09 -67.20
CA VAL A 359 36.74 9.98 -67.41
C VAL A 359 37.95 9.53 -66.58
N LYS A 360 37.72 9.09 -65.33
CA LYS A 360 38.77 8.57 -64.44
C LYS A 360 39.53 7.37 -65.01
N LYS A 361 38.92 6.56 -65.88
CA LYS A 361 39.61 5.44 -66.56
C LYS A 361 40.76 5.91 -67.46
N TYR A 362 40.74 7.16 -67.92
CA TYR A 362 41.78 7.73 -68.78
C TYR A 362 42.96 8.33 -68.01
N TYR A 363 42.92 8.34 -66.67
CA TYR A 363 44.00 8.89 -65.83
C TYR A 363 45.39 8.29 -66.11
N PRO A 364 45.54 6.97 -66.37
CA PRO A 364 46.86 6.40 -66.69
C PRO A 364 47.39 6.81 -68.07
N TYR A 365 46.50 7.22 -68.98
CA TYR A 365 46.82 7.44 -70.40
C TYR A 365 46.98 8.93 -70.75
N THR A 366 46.35 9.84 -70.01
CA THR A 366 46.48 11.29 -70.25
C THR A 366 46.25 12.13 -69.00
N GLU A 367 47.16 13.06 -68.73
CA GLU A 367 46.98 14.05 -67.66
C GLU A 367 45.84 15.04 -67.93
N ARG A 368 45.37 15.13 -69.18
CA ARG A 368 44.22 15.95 -69.55
C ARG A 368 42.94 15.47 -68.87
N ALA A 369 42.84 14.18 -68.55
CA ALA A 369 41.68 13.60 -67.87
C ALA A 369 41.59 14.07 -66.40
N LYS A 370 42.73 14.22 -65.70
CA LYS A 370 42.75 14.73 -64.32
C LYS A 370 42.35 16.21 -64.28
N LYS A 371 42.95 17.03 -65.15
CA LYS A 371 42.60 18.45 -65.29
C LYS A 371 41.13 18.67 -65.66
N CYS A 372 40.54 17.78 -66.47
CA CYS A 372 39.12 17.84 -66.79
C CYS A 372 38.23 17.64 -65.56
N ILE A 373 38.57 16.72 -64.66
CA ILE A 373 37.79 16.49 -63.44
C ILE A 373 37.96 17.66 -62.47
N GLU A 374 39.17 18.16 -62.27
CA GLU A 374 39.44 19.34 -61.44
C GLU A 374 38.66 20.57 -61.91
N PHE A 375 38.58 20.78 -63.23
CA PHE A 375 37.75 21.85 -63.79
C PHE A 375 36.26 21.62 -63.53
N VAL A 376 35.76 20.39 -63.73
CA VAL A 376 34.36 20.04 -63.47
C VAL A 376 34.00 20.18 -61.98
N ASP A 377 34.92 19.90 -61.06
CA ASP A 377 34.72 20.12 -59.61
C ASP A 377 34.55 21.62 -59.27
N SER A 378 35.05 22.54 -60.10
CA SER A 378 34.88 23.98 -59.90
C SER A 378 33.54 24.54 -60.38
N LEU A 379 32.70 23.73 -61.05
CA LEU A 379 31.39 24.15 -61.57
C LEU A 379 30.27 23.84 -60.58
N ASP A 380 29.39 24.81 -60.31
CA ASP A 380 28.25 24.64 -59.40
C ASP A 380 27.08 23.87 -60.05
N GLY A 381 26.94 23.94 -61.38
CA GLY A 381 25.80 23.37 -62.11
C GLY A 381 26.02 21.92 -62.58
N LEU A 382 25.20 20.99 -62.08
CA LEU A 382 25.24 19.56 -62.50
C LEU A 382 25.09 19.35 -64.02
N GLN A 383 24.30 20.20 -64.68
CA GLN A 383 24.10 20.10 -66.13
C GLN A 383 25.35 20.51 -66.92
N GLU A 384 26.04 21.55 -66.47
CA GLU A 384 27.31 21.99 -67.05
C GLU A 384 28.40 20.94 -66.81
N GLN A 385 28.44 20.37 -65.60
CA GLN A 385 29.33 19.26 -65.27
C GLN A 385 29.12 18.08 -66.23
N ARG A 386 27.86 17.67 -66.45
CA ARG A 386 27.51 16.59 -67.39
C ARG A 386 28.04 16.89 -68.79
N ASP A 387 27.76 18.08 -69.31
CA ASP A 387 28.07 18.43 -70.70
C ASP A 387 29.58 18.50 -70.95
N TRP A 388 30.36 19.02 -70.00
CA TRP A 388 31.82 19.02 -70.07
C TRP A 388 32.41 17.61 -70.06
N LEU A 389 31.94 16.73 -69.16
CA LEU A 389 32.40 15.34 -69.09
C LEU A 389 32.08 14.58 -70.38
N GLN A 390 30.88 14.77 -70.95
CA GLN A 390 30.49 14.15 -72.21
C GLN A 390 31.34 14.66 -73.38
N ARG A 391 31.64 15.96 -73.44
CA ARG A 391 32.53 16.54 -74.45
C ARG A 391 33.93 15.94 -74.36
N PHE A 392 34.49 15.83 -73.15
CA PHE A 392 35.78 15.21 -72.93
C PHE A 392 35.80 13.75 -73.41
N LEU A 393 34.82 12.94 -73.02
CA LEU A 393 34.74 11.53 -73.45
C LEU A 393 34.59 11.38 -74.97
N LYS A 394 33.82 12.26 -75.63
CA LYS A 394 33.72 12.28 -77.10
C LYS A 394 35.05 12.63 -77.77
N LEU A 395 35.83 13.54 -77.20
CA LEU A 395 37.16 13.89 -77.70
C LEU A 395 38.11 12.69 -77.57
N MET A 396 38.14 12.01 -76.42
CA MET A 396 39.00 10.83 -76.23
C MET A 396 38.68 9.72 -77.25
N LYS A 397 37.39 9.42 -77.48
CA LYS A 397 36.96 8.46 -78.49
C LYS A 397 37.40 8.85 -79.92
N LYS A 398 37.37 10.14 -80.27
CA LYS A 398 37.82 10.62 -81.59
C LYS A 398 39.33 10.59 -81.73
N SER A 399 40.07 10.73 -80.64
CA SER A 399 41.53 10.69 -80.61
C SER A 399 42.11 9.28 -80.60
N GLY A 400 41.27 8.23 -80.69
CA GLY A 400 41.71 6.84 -80.81
C GLY A 400 42.11 6.17 -79.49
N PHE A 401 41.66 6.73 -78.36
CA PHE A 401 41.81 6.15 -77.02
C PHE A 401 40.61 5.32 -76.58
#